data_AF-A0A3F3ICT5-F1
#
_entry.id   AF-A0A3F3ICT5-F1
#
_cell.length_a   1.000
_cell.length_b   1.000
_cell.length_c   1.000
_cell.angle_alpha   90.00
_cell.angle_beta   90.00
_cell.angle_gamma   90.00
#
_symmetry.space_group_name_H-M   'P 1'
#
loop_
_entity.id
_entity.type
_entity.pdbx_description
1 polymer ?
#
loop_
_entity_poly.entity_id
_entity_poly.type
_entity_poly.pdbx_seq_one_letter_code
_entity_poly.pdbx_strand_id
1 'polypeptide(L)'
;MKNIAAQMVNFDREQMRRIANNMPEQHDDKPQVEQVAKVINNVFSQLMAAFPATTANRSQAEMNEIRRQWVLAFRENGITTMEQVAAGMRVARRQERPFLPSPGQFVAWCREGRGALGVSVDDIMGEYWRWRKLVFRYPTSEQFPWRDKNPLYYHVCLELRRRGAEGQLSEKELIRAAGDILHEWEKRALAGKPIPPVRRALAAPSRDRGPTPAEMLMAKYKQRKDAGLI
;
A
#
# COMPACT_ATOMS: atom_id res chain seq x y z
N MET A 1 -32.40 2.36 -18.75
CA MET A 1 -30.92 2.34 -18.61
C MET A 1 -30.44 3.79 -18.62
N LYS A 2 -29.86 4.29 -17.52
CA LYS A 2 -29.38 5.68 -17.46
C LYS A 2 -28.08 5.80 -18.29
N ASN A 3 -27.99 6.82 -19.12
CA ASN A 3 -26.86 7.05 -20.03
C ASN A 3 -25.56 7.31 -19.22
N ILE A 4 -24.50 6.55 -19.50
CA ILE A 4 -23.20 6.62 -18.81
C ILE A 4 -22.61 8.04 -18.88
N ALA A 5 -22.80 8.74 -20.00
CA ALA A 5 -22.35 10.12 -20.15
C ALA A 5 -23.03 11.08 -19.15
N ALA A 6 -24.32 10.87 -18.88
CA ALA A 6 -25.06 11.68 -17.91
C ALA A 6 -24.62 11.41 -16.46
N GLN A 7 -24.17 10.19 -16.16
CA GLN A 7 -23.61 9.86 -14.84
C GLN A 7 -22.24 10.53 -14.63
N MET A 8 -21.40 10.55 -15.67
CA MET A 8 -20.07 11.18 -15.62
C MET A 8 -20.16 12.69 -15.40
N VAL A 9 -21.04 13.38 -16.15
CA VAL A 9 -21.25 14.84 -16.03
C VAL A 9 -21.80 15.21 -14.64
N ASN A 10 -22.70 14.40 -14.08
CA ASN A 10 -23.23 14.64 -12.75
C ASN A 10 -22.18 14.46 -11.65
N PHE A 11 -21.30 13.45 -11.81
CA PHE A 11 -20.22 13.19 -10.87
C PHE A 11 -19.19 14.33 -10.85
N ASP A 12 -18.73 14.78 -12.02
CA ASP A 12 -17.77 15.89 -12.13
C ASP A 12 -18.33 17.19 -11.53
N ARG A 13 -19.63 17.44 -11.73
CA ARG A 13 -20.33 18.60 -11.16
C ARG A 13 -20.38 18.55 -9.63
N GLU A 14 -20.59 17.37 -9.04
CA GLU A 14 -20.58 17.19 -7.59
C GLU A 14 -19.17 17.30 -6.99
N GLN A 15 -18.14 16.78 -7.67
CA GLN A 15 -16.74 16.94 -7.24
C GLN A 15 -16.30 18.40 -7.27
N MET A 16 -16.63 19.14 -8.33
CA MET A 16 -16.36 20.58 -8.42
C MET A 16 -17.06 21.36 -7.30
N ARG A 17 -18.29 20.99 -6.95
CA ARG A 17 -19.02 21.61 -5.82
C ARG A 17 -18.34 21.33 -4.48
N ARG A 18 -17.70 20.18 -4.29
CA ARG A 18 -16.96 19.84 -3.05
C ARG A 18 -15.67 20.64 -2.95
N ILE A 19 -14.90 20.74 -4.03
CA ILE A 19 -13.67 21.52 -4.12
C ILE A 19 -13.95 23.00 -3.84
N ALA A 20 -15.00 23.57 -4.45
CA ALA A 20 -15.37 24.97 -4.25
C ALA A 20 -15.74 25.32 -2.80
N ASN A 21 -16.17 24.33 -2.01
CA ASN A 21 -16.59 24.50 -0.62
C ASN A 21 -15.55 23.97 0.39
N ASN A 22 -14.30 23.70 -0.03
CA ASN A 22 -13.23 23.13 0.81
C ASN A 22 -13.64 21.81 1.52
N MET A 23 -14.57 21.05 0.95
CA MET A 23 -14.95 19.74 1.46
C MET A 23 -13.99 18.67 0.94
N PRO A 24 -13.70 17.62 1.74
CA PRO A 24 -12.84 16.52 1.28
C PRO A 24 -13.40 15.89 0.02
N GLU A 25 -12.52 15.68 -0.96
CA GLU A 25 -12.84 14.98 -2.22
C GLU A 25 -13.42 13.61 -1.90
N GLN A 26 -14.55 13.29 -2.54
CA GLN A 26 -15.16 11.98 -2.39
C GLN A 26 -14.51 11.08 -3.44
N HIS A 27 -13.50 10.29 -3.04
CA HIS A 27 -13.12 9.12 -3.82
C HIS A 27 -14.35 8.21 -3.88
N ASP A 28 -14.92 8.00 -5.07
CA ASP A 28 -16.03 7.07 -5.23
C ASP A 28 -15.48 5.66 -4.99
N ASP A 29 -15.91 4.98 -3.92
CA ASP A 29 -15.54 3.59 -3.66
C ASP A 29 -16.20 2.61 -4.67
N LYS A 30 -17.13 3.11 -5.51
CA LYS A 30 -17.86 2.31 -6.51
C LYS A 30 -16.96 1.54 -7.51
N PRO A 31 -15.93 2.12 -8.14
CA PRO A 31 -14.99 1.37 -8.97
C PRO A 31 -14.33 0.21 -8.21
N GLN A 32 -14.01 0.39 -6.93
CA GLN A 32 -13.42 -0.67 -6.11
C GLN A 32 -14.42 -1.79 -5.83
N VAL A 33 -15.67 -1.46 -5.50
CA VAL A 33 -16.74 -2.46 -5.26
C VAL A 33 -17.03 -3.29 -6.52
N GLU A 34 -17.06 -2.66 -7.69
CA GLU A 34 -17.34 -3.34 -8.96
C GLU A 34 -16.17 -4.22 -9.41
N GLN A 35 -14.93 -3.77 -9.16
CA GLN A 35 -13.72 -4.55 -9.40
C GLN A 35 -13.63 -5.76 -8.45
N VAL A 36 -13.97 -5.57 -7.17
CA VAL A 36 -14.04 -6.64 -6.16
C VAL A 36 -15.11 -7.67 -6.52
N ALA A 37 -16.29 -7.25 -6.99
CA ALA A 37 -17.34 -8.17 -7.44
C ALA A 37 -16.91 -9.05 -8.61
N LYS A 38 -16.16 -8.49 -9.59
CA LYS A 38 -15.58 -9.26 -10.70
C LYS A 38 -14.53 -10.27 -10.23
N VAL A 39 -13.66 -9.86 -9.29
CA VAL A 39 -12.68 -10.78 -8.67
C VAL A 39 -13.41 -11.92 -7.97
N ILE A 40 -14.39 -11.63 -7.12
CA ILE A 40 -15.11 -12.65 -6.35
C ILE A 40 -15.89 -13.61 -7.25
N ASN A 41 -16.55 -13.12 -8.30
CA ASN A 41 -17.29 -13.97 -9.23
C ASN A 41 -16.38 -14.96 -9.95
N ASN A 42 -15.20 -14.51 -10.41
CA ASN A 42 -14.22 -15.40 -11.03
C ASN A 42 -13.68 -16.45 -10.05
N VAL A 43 -13.46 -16.05 -8.80
CA VAL A 43 -12.92 -16.91 -7.75
C VAL A 43 -13.92 -17.99 -7.35
N PHE A 44 -15.18 -17.61 -7.19
CA PHE A 44 -16.23 -18.55 -6.83
C PHE A 44 -16.41 -19.62 -7.91
N SER A 45 -16.41 -19.23 -9.19
CA SER A 45 -16.46 -20.18 -10.30
C SER A 45 -15.27 -21.16 -10.28
N GLN A 46 -14.06 -20.66 -10.00
CA GLN A 46 -12.86 -21.52 -9.91
C GLN A 46 -12.89 -22.45 -8.70
N LEU A 47 -13.39 -21.98 -7.55
CA LEU A 47 -13.57 -22.80 -6.36
C LEU A 47 -14.57 -23.92 -6.58
N MET A 48 -15.70 -23.63 -7.22
CA MET A 48 -16.70 -24.66 -7.53
C MET A 48 -16.17 -25.69 -8.53
N ALA A 49 -15.31 -25.28 -9.46
CA ALA A 49 -14.61 -26.21 -10.35
C ALA A 49 -13.56 -27.07 -9.62
N ALA A 50 -12.86 -26.50 -8.63
CA ALA A 50 -11.86 -27.20 -7.82
C ALA A 50 -12.49 -28.19 -6.81
N PHE A 51 -13.73 -27.96 -6.39
CA PHE A 51 -14.45 -28.81 -5.43
C PHE A 51 -15.80 -29.28 -5.98
N PRO A 52 -15.82 -30.18 -6.99
CA PRO A 52 -17.06 -30.60 -7.68
C PRO A 52 -18.13 -31.21 -6.77
N ALA A 53 -17.74 -31.86 -5.66
CA ALA A 53 -18.71 -32.42 -4.72
C ALA A 53 -19.52 -31.34 -3.97
N THR A 54 -19.09 -30.08 -4.03
CA THR A 54 -19.77 -28.94 -3.39
C THR A 54 -21.04 -28.53 -4.13
N THR A 55 -21.11 -28.74 -5.46
CA THR A 55 -22.33 -28.48 -6.24
C THR A 55 -23.33 -29.62 -6.17
N ALA A 56 -22.89 -30.83 -5.79
CA ALA A 56 -23.76 -31.99 -5.73
C ALA A 56 -24.88 -31.76 -4.70
N ASN A 57 -26.13 -31.86 -5.15
CA ASN A 57 -27.35 -31.74 -4.34
C ASN A 57 -27.63 -30.35 -3.72
N ARG A 58 -27.08 -29.25 -4.27
CA ARG A 58 -27.42 -27.90 -3.82
C ARG A 58 -28.35 -27.19 -4.80
N SER A 59 -29.36 -26.52 -4.25
CA SER A 59 -30.23 -25.62 -5.00
C SER A 59 -29.52 -24.32 -5.40
N GLN A 60 -30.05 -23.64 -6.41
CA GLN A 60 -29.52 -22.34 -6.82
C GLN A 60 -29.62 -21.29 -5.71
N ALA A 61 -30.63 -21.39 -4.84
CA ALA A 61 -30.82 -20.48 -3.70
C ALA A 61 -29.71 -20.65 -2.65
N GLU A 62 -29.39 -21.89 -2.27
CA GLU A 62 -28.29 -22.20 -1.34
C GLU A 62 -26.94 -21.74 -1.89
N MET A 63 -26.71 -21.95 -3.18
CA MET A 63 -25.51 -21.49 -3.87
C MET A 63 -25.37 -19.96 -3.86
N ASN A 64 -26.48 -19.24 -4.01
CA ASN A 64 -26.49 -17.79 -3.94
C ASN A 64 -26.18 -17.28 -2.53
N GLU A 65 -26.70 -17.95 -1.50
CA GLU A 65 -26.40 -17.59 -0.11
C GLU A 65 -24.93 -17.86 0.24
N ILE A 66 -24.38 -19.01 -0.16
CA ILE A 66 -22.95 -19.31 0.01
C ILE A 66 -22.10 -18.23 -0.67
N ARG A 67 -22.44 -17.85 -1.91
CA ARG A 67 -21.74 -16.76 -2.61
C ARG A 67 -21.79 -15.46 -1.82
N ARG A 68 -22.95 -15.11 -1.25
CA ARG A 68 -23.12 -13.91 -0.42
C ARG A 68 -22.21 -13.94 0.82
N GLN A 69 -22.13 -15.07 1.51
CA GLN A 69 -21.27 -15.23 2.68
C GLN A 69 -19.78 -15.09 2.33
N TRP A 70 -19.36 -15.62 1.17
CA TRP A 70 -18.00 -15.45 0.67
C TRP A 70 -17.68 -14.00 0.30
N VAL A 71 -18.60 -13.29 -0.34
CA VAL A 71 -18.46 -11.86 -0.64
C VAL A 71 -18.28 -11.04 0.65
N LEU A 72 -19.11 -11.30 1.66
CA LEU A 72 -19.02 -10.65 2.97
C LEU A 72 -17.67 -10.91 3.63
N ALA A 73 -17.25 -12.18 3.70
CA ALA A 73 -15.98 -12.56 4.29
C ALA A 73 -14.79 -11.88 3.59
N PHE A 74 -14.78 -11.80 2.26
CA PHE A 74 -13.69 -11.17 1.51
C PHE A 74 -13.65 -9.66 1.78
N ARG A 75 -14.81 -9.01 1.79
CA ARG A 75 -14.93 -7.57 2.07
C ARG A 75 -14.47 -7.23 3.47
N GLU A 76 -14.97 -7.95 4.49
CA GLU A 76 -14.61 -7.73 5.90
C GLU A 76 -13.13 -7.98 6.17
N ASN A 77 -12.51 -8.88 5.40
CA ASN A 77 -11.11 -9.24 5.58
C ASN A 77 -10.13 -8.55 4.61
N GLY A 78 -10.62 -7.63 3.76
CA GLY A 78 -9.79 -6.86 2.84
C GLY A 78 -9.17 -7.68 1.70
N ILE A 79 -9.82 -8.75 1.25
CA ILE A 79 -9.39 -9.53 0.09
C ILE A 79 -9.93 -8.86 -1.18
N THR A 80 -9.12 -7.98 -1.77
CA THR A 80 -9.53 -7.12 -2.90
C THR A 80 -8.68 -7.30 -4.15
N THR A 81 -7.58 -8.05 -4.07
CA THR A 81 -6.62 -8.22 -5.17
C THR A 81 -6.62 -9.63 -5.73
N MET A 82 -6.41 -9.75 -7.05
CA MET A 82 -6.35 -11.05 -7.72
C MET A 82 -5.18 -11.92 -7.21
N GLU A 83 -4.08 -11.30 -6.78
CA GLU A 83 -2.90 -11.99 -6.25
C GLU A 83 -3.17 -12.68 -4.91
N GLN A 84 -3.84 -12.01 -3.97
CA GLN A 84 -4.30 -12.62 -2.71
C GLN A 84 -5.13 -13.87 -3.01
N VAL A 85 -6.03 -13.77 -3.99
CA VAL A 85 -6.87 -14.90 -4.32
C VAL A 85 -6.11 -15.99 -5.06
N ALA A 86 -5.19 -15.64 -5.96
CA ALA A 86 -4.32 -16.62 -6.63
C ALA A 86 -3.46 -17.39 -5.62
N ALA A 87 -3.01 -16.75 -4.53
CA ALA A 87 -2.36 -17.42 -3.41
C ALA A 87 -3.31 -18.42 -2.71
N GLY A 88 -4.52 -17.98 -2.34
CA GLY A 88 -5.53 -18.86 -1.74
C GLY A 88 -5.91 -20.04 -2.64
N MET A 89 -6.05 -19.81 -3.94
CA MET A 89 -6.37 -20.85 -4.94
C MET A 89 -5.25 -21.88 -5.12
N ARG A 90 -3.97 -21.49 -4.96
CA ARG A 90 -2.85 -22.44 -4.98
C ARG A 90 -2.93 -23.42 -3.81
N VAL A 91 -3.29 -22.92 -2.62
CA VAL A 91 -3.48 -23.78 -1.44
C VAL A 91 -4.73 -24.63 -1.59
N ALA A 92 -5.84 -24.04 -2.05
CA ALA A 92 -7.09 -24.76 -2.27
C ALA A 92 -6.94 -25.96 -3.23
N ARG A 93 -6.21 -25.81 -4.35
CA ARG A 93 -5.98 -26.91 -5.30
C ARG A 93 -5.10 -28.05 -4.77
N ARG A 94 -4.35 -27.83 -3.70
CA ARG A 94 -3.54 -28.86 -3.04
C ARG A 94 -4.33 -29.65 -2.00
N GLN A 95 -5.53 -29.19 -1.64
CA GLN A 95 -6.37 -29.88 -0.68
C GLN A 95 -6.91 -31.17 -1.31
N GLU A 96 -6.76 -32.29 -0.62
CA GLU A 96 -7.31 -33.58 -1.03
C GLU A 96 -8.81 -33.70 -0.70
N ARG A 97 -9.36 -32.75 0.08
CA ARG A 97 -10.75 -32.76 0.52
C ARG A 97 -11.66 -32.31 -0.63
N PRO A 98 -12.74 -33.06 -0.95
CA PRO A 98 -13.62 -32.72 -2.09
C PRO A 98 -14.63 -31.60 -1.79
N PHE A 99 -14.65 -31.09 -0.56
CA PHE A 99 -15.59 -30.06 -0.10
C PHE A 99 -14.94 -28.69 -0.02
N LEU A 100 -15.74 -27.64 -0.26
CA LEU A 100 -15.34 -26.25 -0.14
C LEU A 100 -14.78 -25.94 1.27
N PRO A 101 -13.67 -25.20 1.38
CA PRO A 101 -13.19 -24.70 2.66
C PRO A 101 -14.18 -23.68 3.26
N SER A 102 -14.03 -23.40 4.56
CA SER A 102 -14.78 -22.28 5.15
C SER A 102 -14.28 -20.92 4.60
N PRO A 103 -15.11 -19.87 4.56
CA PRO A 103 -14.68 -18.55 4.10
C PRO A 103 -13.47 -18.03 4.89
N GLY A 104 -13.44 -18.22 6.21
CA GLY A 104 -12.33 -17.82 7.06
C GLY A 104 -11.03 -18.59 6.77
N GLN A 105 -11.14 -19.89 6.47
CA GLN A 105 -9.99 -20.71 6.10
C GLN A 105 -9.39 -20.27 4.76
N PHE A 106 -10.23 -19.97 3.76
CA PHE A 106 -9.73 -19.46 2.49
C PHE A 106 -9.11 -18.07 2.62
N VAL A 107 -9.71 -17.18 3.42
CA VAL A 107 -9.15 -15.86 3.74
C VAL A 107 -7.77 -16.01 4.40
N ALA A 108 -7.57 -16.99 5.28
CA ALA A 108 -6.27 -17.26 5.88
C ALA A 108 -5.21 -17.60 4.81
N TRP A 109 -5.54 -18.46 3.84
CA TRP A 109 -4.64 -18.77 2.72
C TRP A 109 -4.37 -17.58 1.80
N CYS A 110 -5.38 -16.72 1.60
CA CYS A 110 -5.20 -15.46 0.88
C CYS A 110 -4.23 -14.50 1.61
N ARG A 111 -4.25 -14.53 2.94
CA ARG A 111 -3.36 -13.74 3.81
C ARG A 111 -1.97 -14.34 3.95
N GLU A 112 -1.83 -15.66 3.91
CA GLU A 112 -0.52 -16.31 3.82
C GLU A 112 0.27 -15.85 2.58
N GLY A 113 -0.41 -15.37 1.53
CA GLY A 113 0.22 -14.69 0.40
C GLY A 113 0.78 -13.28 0.70
N ARG A 114 0.39 -12.65 1.81
CA ARG A 114 0.85 -11.32 2.30
C ARG A 114 1.68 -11.39 3.59
N GLY A 115 2.06 -12.61 4.01
CA GLY A 115 2.94 -12.81 5.14
C GLY A 115 2.41 -12.34 6.50
N ALA A 116 3.17 -12.58 7.57
CA ALA A 116 2.75 -12.26 8.95
C ALA A 116 2.55 -10.76 9.22
N LEU A 117 3.10 -9.90 8.35
CA LEU A 117 3.05 -8.45 8.45
C LEU A 117 1.96 -7.81 7.60
N GLY A 118 1.21 -8.59 6.82
CA GLY A 118 0.09 -8.11 5.99
C GLY A 118 0.53 -7.26 4.79
N VAL A 119 1.80 -7.33 4.40
CA VAL A 119 2.40 -6.55 3.30
C VAL A 119 3.02 -7.50 2.29
N SER A 120 2.73 -7.33 1.00
CA SER A 120 3.36 -8.14 -0.06
C SER A 120 4.65 -7.52 -0.59
N VAL A 121 5.43 -8.30 -1.35
CA VAL A 121 6.59 -7.79 -2.09
C VAL A 121 6.19 -6.70 -3.07
N ASP A 122 5.05 -6.84 -3.76
CA ASP A 122 4.55 -5.84 -4.70
C ASP A 122 4.18 -4.53 -3.99
N ASP A 123 3.62 -4.59 -2.78
CA ASP A 123 3.37 -3.41 -1.96
C ASP A 123 4.68 -2.69 -1.59
N ILE A 124 5.71 -3.44 -1.19
CA ILE A 124 7.05 -2.90 -0.88
C ILE A 124 7.65 -2.24 -2.12
N MET A 125 7.61 -2.91 -3.27
CA MET A 125 8.19 -2.41 -4.51
C MET A 125 7.45 -1.16 -5.00
N GLY A 126 6.12 -1.15 -4.95
CA GLY A 126 5.31 0.02 -5.30
C GLY A 126 5.63 1.22 -4.41
N GLU A 127 5.74 1.00 -3.10
CA GLU A 127 6.12 2.04 -2.15
C GLU A 127 7.57 2.52 -2.34
N TYR A 128 8.49 1.61 -2.60
CA TYR A 128 9.90 1.92 -2.90
C TYR A 128 10.02 2.84 -4.10
N TRP A 129 9.31 2.54 -5.21
CA TRP A 129 9.32 3.38 -6.40
C TRP A 129 8.65 4.75 -6.15
N ARG A 130 7.55 4.78 -5.39
CA ARG A 130 6.90 6.03 -4.97
C ARG A 130 7.84 6.91 -4.16
N TRP A 131 8.51 6.33 -3.17
CA TRP A 131 9.50 7.02 -2.36
C TRP A 131 10.68 7.50 -3.21
N ARG A 132 11.29 6.64 -4.03
CA ARG A 132 12.41 7.03 -4.90
C ARG A 132 12.07 8.16 -5.85
N LYS A 133 10.83 8.19 -6.38
CA LYS A 133 10.33 9.27 -7.24
C LYS A 133 10.08 10.57 -6.49
N LEU A 134 9.67 10.53 -5.22
CA LEU A 134 9.22 11.71 -4.48
C LEU A 134 10.17 12.15 -3.36
N VAL A 135 11.23 11.40 -3.06
CA VAL A 135 12.13 11.64 -1.92
C VAL A 135 12.74 13.04 -1.95
N PHE A 136 13.01 13.58 -3.14
CA PHE A 136 13.56 14.93 -3.30
C PHE A 136 12.62 16.04 -2.79
N ARG A 137 11.32 15.77 -2.63
CA ARG A 137 10.34 16.73 -2.11
C ARG A 137 10.35 16.82 -0.58
N TYR A 138 11.05 15.91 0.09
CA TYR A 138 11.09 15.82 1.53
C TYR A 138 12.53 16.02 2.02
N PRO A 139 12.75 16.76 3.11
CA PRO A 139 14.11 17.00 3.64
C PRO A 139 14.84 15.71 4.02
N THR A 140 14.10 14.72 4.53
CA THR A 140 14.63 13.43 4.96
C THR A 140 13.64 12.31 4.69
N SER A 141 14.11 11.06 4.64
CA SER A 141 13.23 9.89 4.51
C SER A 141 12.38 9.63 5.76
N GLU A 142 12.77 10.20 6.91
CA GLU A 142 11.98 10.17 8.16
C GLU A 142 10.75 11.07 8.10
N GLN A 143 10.77 12.09 7.24
CA GLN A 143 9.66 13.01 6.99
C GLN A 143 8.79 12.59 5.80
N PHE A 144 9.19 11.54 5.08
CA PHE A 144 8.40 11.01 3.98
C PHE A 144 7.08 10.39 4.50
N PRO A 145 5.93 10.65 3.85
CA PRO A 145 4.64 10.10 4.27
C PRO A 145 4.50 8.65 3.78
N TRP A 146 5.10 7.72 4.52
CA TRP A 146 4.97 6.27 4.28
C TRP A 146 3.50 5.82 4.31
N ARG A 147 3.16 4.88 3.42
CA ARG A 147 1.80 4.32 3.30
C ARG A 147 1.29 3.85 4.66
N ASP A 148 0.06 4.23 4.98
CA ASP A 148 -0.64 3.92 6.24
C ASP A 148 0.14 4.26 7.52
N LYS A 149 1.14 5.16 7.42
CA LYS A 149 2.10 5.45 8.49
C LYS A 149 2.82 4.19 9.01
N ASN A 150 2.93 3.15 8.19
CA ASN A 150 3.52 1.87 8.56
C ASN A 150 5.07 1.99 8.57
N PRO A 151 5.73 1.83 9.73
CA PRO A 151 7.20 1.92 9.83
C PRO A 151 7.94 0.85 9.03
N LEU A 152 7.29 -0.26 8.67
CA LEU A 152 7.89 -1.34 7.87
C LEU A 152 8.45 -0.79 6.56
N TYR A 153 7.65 0.02 5.84
CA TYR A 153 8.05 0.57 4.55
C TYR A 153 9.32 1.42 4.67
N TYR A 154 9.43 2.24 5.73
CA TYR A 154 10.63 3.03 5.97
C TYR A 154 11.88 2.16 6.06
N HIS A 155 11.85 1.12 6.92
CA HIS A 155 13.02 0.26 7.15
C HIS A 155 13.35 -0.57 5.91
N VAL A 156 12.34 -1.19 5.29
CA VAL A 156 12.54 -2.07 4.13
C VAL A 156 13.01 -1.27 2.92
N CYS A 157 12.40 -0.12 2.60
CA CYS A 157 12.79 0.67 1.43
C CYS A 157 14.19 1.29 1.55
N LEU A 158 14.59 1.72 2.75
CA LEU A 158 15.95 2.20 2.99
C LEU A 158 16.99 1.08 2.81
N GLU A 159 16.72 -0.08 3.40
CA GLU A 159 17.58 -1.26 3.26
C GLU A 159 17.66 -1.72 1.80
N LEU A 160 16.54 -1.69 1.07
CA LEU A 160 16.48 -2.04 -0.34
C LEU A 160 17.31 -1.07 -1.20
N ARG A 161 17.26 0.24 -0.91
CA ARG A 161 18.10 1.23 -1.59
C ARG A 161 19.58 0.96 -1.34
N ARG A 162 19.95 0.63 -0.10
CA ARG A 162 21.32 0.33 0.30
C ARG A 162 21.84 -0.90 -0.44
N ARG A 163 21.14 -2.04 -0.35
CA ARG A 163 21.50 -3.28 -1.05
C ARG A 163 21.53 -3.10 -2.57
N GLY A 164 20.57 -2.36 -3.13
CA GLY A 164 20.51 -2.08 -4.56
C GLY A 164 21.69 -1.21 -5.05
N ALA A 165 22.11 -0.22 -4.27
CA ALA A 165 23.23 0.65 -4.62
C ALA A 165 24.59 -0.06 -4.48
N GLU A 166 24.79 -0.84 -3.42
CA GLU A 166 26.02 -1.60 -3.18
C GLU A 166 26.20 -2.75 -4.18
N GLY A 167 25.12 -3.46 -4.50
CA GLY A 167 25.15 -4.65 -5.36
C GLY A 167 24.88 -4.39 -6.85
N GLN A 168 24.60 -3.14 -7.24
CA GLN A 168 24.18 -2.78 -8.61
C GLN A 168 23.05 -3.67 -9.15
N LEU A 169 22.08 -4.00 -8.29
CA LEU A 169 21.07 -5.00 -8.57
C LEU A 169 20.16 -4.60 -9.75
N SER A 170 19.88 -5.55 -10.62
CA SER A 170 18.82 -5.44 -11.62
C SER A 170 17.44 -5.38 -10.96
N GLU A 171 16.41 -4.99 -11.72
CA GLU A 171 15.04 -4.92 -11.20
C GLU A 171 14.55 -6.28 -10.66
N LYS A 172 14.87 -7.38 -11.35
CA LYS A 172 14.51 -8.74 -10.91
C LYS A 172 15.20 -9.12 -9.60
N GLU A 173 16.47 -8.77 -9.46
CA GLU A 173 17.22 -9.01 -8.23
C GLU A 173 16.74 -8.12 -7.08
N LEU A 174 16.28 -6.90 -7.38
CA LEU A 174 15.70 -5.99 -6.40
C LEU A 174 14.37 -6.54 -5.85
N ILE A 175 13.51 -7.09 -6.71
CA ILE A 175 12.28 -7.78 -6.29
C ILE A 175 12.60 -8.97 -5.40
N ARG A 176 13.62 -9.77 -5.76
CA ARG A 176 14.08 -10.90 -4.93
C ARG A 176 14.58 -10.43 -3.57
N ALA A 177 15.42 -9.40 -3.55
CA ALA A 177 15.95 -8.81 -2.32
C ALA A 177 14.83 -8.24 -1.43
N ALA A 178 13.79 -7.65 -2.00
CA ALA A 178 12.63 -7.19 -1.26
C ALA A 178 11.88 -8.35 -0.59
N GLY A 179 11.73 -9.48 -1.28
CA GLY A 179 11.19 -10.72 -0.71
C GLY A 179 12.04 -11.26 0.45
N ASP A 180 13.35 -11.32 0.28
CA ASP A 180 14.28 -11.80 1.32
C ASP A 180 14.24 -10.91 2.58
N ILE A 181 14.26 -9.58 2.40
CA ILE A 181 14.16 -8.62 3.50
C ILE A 181 12.80 -8.76 4.21
N LEU A 182 11.71 -8.84 3.46
CA LEU A 182 10.36 -8.98 4.04
C LEU A 182 10.26 -10.26 4.88
N HIS A 183 10.81 -11.38 4.41
CA HIS A 183 10.87 -12.64 5.15
C HIS A 183 11.66 -12.53 6.46
N GLU A 184 12.78 -11.81 6.46
CA GLU A 184 13.54 -11.52 7.69
C GLU A 184 12.72 -10.71 8.70
N TRP A 185 11.97 -9.71 8.22
CA TRP A 185 11.08 -8.92 9.06
C TRP A 185 9.90 -9.73 9.61
N GLU A 186 9.34 -10.63 8.83
CA GLU A 186 8.28 -11.54 9.29
C GLU A 186 8.77 -12.49 10.38
N LYS A 187 9.95 -13.11 10.20
CA LYS A 187 10.57 -13.93 11.25
C LYS A 187 10.79 -13.15 12.53
N ARG A 188 11.24 -11.89 12.42
CA ARG A 188 11.42 -11.00 13.57
C ARG A 188 10.10 -10.70 14.27
N ALA A 189 9.04 -10.43 13.53
CA ALA A 189 7.72 -10.17 14.06
C ALA A 189 7.12 -11.40 14.76
N LEU A 190 7.27 -12.59 14.16
CA LEU A 190 6.85 -13.87 14.75
C LEU A 190 7.62 -14.18 16.04
N ALA A 191 8.87 -13.74 16.16
CA ALA A 191 9.65 -13.81 17.40
C ALA A 191 9.22 -12.78 18.46
N GLY A 192 8.11 -12.06 18.25
CA GLY A 192 7.56 -11.07 19.20
C GLY A 192 8.32 -9.73 19.23
N LYS A 193 9.25 -9.49 18.29
CA LYS A 193 9.99 -8.23 18.23
C LYS A 193 9.24 -7.23 17.35
N PRO A 194 8.71 -6.12 17.90
CA PRO A 194 7.94 -5.17 17.11
C PRO A 194 8.83 -4.42 16.09
N ILE A 195 8.17 -3.87 15.08
CA ILE A 195 8.81 -3.00 14.09
C ILE A 195 9.16 -1.67 14.77
N PRO A 196 10.44 -1.23 14.73
CA PRO A 196 10.83 0.03 15.35
C PRO A 196 10.09 1.23 14.74
N PRO A 197 9.66 2.21 15.54
CA PRO A 197 9.06 3.43 15.01
C PRO A 197 10.10 4.27 14.26
N VAL A 198 9.63 5.02 13.25
CA VAL A 198 10.47 6.00 12.55
C VAL A 198 10.77 7.15 13.50
N ARG A 199 12.04 7.30 13.90
CA ARG A 199 12.49 8.40 14.75
C ARG A 199 12.92 9.55 13.87
N ARG A 200 12.53 10.78 14.23
CA ARG A 200 12.96 11.99 13.53
C ARG A 200 14.18 12.56 14.24
N ALA A 201 15.26 12.81 13.51
CA ALA A 201 16.38 13.56 14.05
C ALA A 201 15.91 14.95 14.49
N LEU A 202 16.14 15.29 15.75
CA LEU A 202 15.92 16.65 16.24
C LEU A 202 16.93 17.58 15.56
N ALA A 203 16.49 18.79 15.17
CA ALA A 203 17.40 19.79 14.65
C ALA A 203 18.51 20.04 15.67
N ALA A 204 19.76 20.08 15.21
CA ALA A 204 20.86 20.46 16.07
C ALA A 204 20.56 21.84 16.68
N PRO A 205 20.78 22.05 18.00
CA PRO A 205 20.53 23.33 18.62
C PRO A 205 21.29 24.42 17.86
N SER A 206 20.56 25.49 17.50
CA SER A 206 21.15 26.65 16.83
C SER A 206 22.12 27.30 17.80
N ARG A 207 23.41 27.05 17.61
CA ARG A 207 24.47 27.83 18.26
C ARG A 207 24.59 29.16 17.52
N ASP A 208 24.58 30.28 18.25
CA ASP A 208 24.92 31.58 17.67
C ASP A 208 26.33 31.50 17.07
N ARG A 209 26.42 31.48 15.74
CA ARG A 209 27.70 31.40 15.01
C ARG A 209 28.34 32.78 14.78
N GLY A 210 27.77 33.82 15.38
CA GLY A 210 28.08 35.20 15.04
C GLY A 210 27.66 35.56 13.61
N PRO A 211 27.84 36.82 13.20
CA PRO A 211 27.54 37.25 11.85
C PRO A 211 28.46 36.57 10.84
N THR A 212 27.89 36.05 9.76
CA THR A 212 28.64 35.50 8.63
C THR A 212 29.46 36.60 7.95
N PRO A 213 30.57 36.26 7.26
CA PRO A 213 31.33 37.23 6.48
C PRO A 213 30.48 38.00 5.44
N ALA A 214 29.47 37.33 4.86
CA ALA A 214 28.54 37.95 3.94
C ALA A 214 27.65 39.01 4.63
N GLU A 215 27.14 38.70 5.82
CA GLU A 215 26.37 39.65 6.63
C GLU A 215 27.22 40.84 7.09
N MET A 216 28.48 40.60 7.46
CA MET A 216 29.43 41.67 7.78
C MET A 216 29.71 42.59 6.59
N LEU A 217 29.92 42.02 5.39
CA LEU A 217 30.11 42.80 4.17
C LEU A 217 28.85 43.59 3.80
N MET A 218 27.66 43.00 3.95
CA MET A 218 26.39 43.67 3.73
C MET A 218 26.16 44.81 4.73
N ALA A 219 26.55 44.63 5.99
CA ALA A 219 26.50 45.67 7.01
C ALA A 219 27.46 46.83 6.68
N LYS A 220 28.69 46.53 6.24
CA LYS A 220 29.63 47.55 5.76
C LYS A 220 29.11 48.28 4.53
N TYR A 221 28.48 47.58 3.59
CA TYR A 221 27.87 48.19 2.42
C TYR A 221 26.75 49.16 2.82
N LYS A 222 25.84 48.74 3.70
CA LYS A 222 24.76 49.60 4.22
C LYS A 222 25.33 50.83 4.91
N GLN A 223 26.34 50.68 5.78
CA GLN A 223 27.00 51.81 6.42
C GLN A 223 27.61 52.80 5.41
N ARG A 224 28.26 52.31 4.34
CA ARG A 224 28.84 53.16 3.31
C ARG A 224 27.77 53.87 2.48
N LYS A 225 26.65 53.21 2.19
CA LYS A 225 25.49 53.79 1.51
C LYS A 225 24.82 54.88 2.35
N ASP A 226 24.60 54.62 3.64
CA ASP A 226 23.98 55.57 4.56
C ASP A 226 24.88 56.80 4.81
N ALA A 227 26.20 56.62 4.71
CA ALA A 227 27.19 57.70 4.76
C ALA A 227 27.39 58.44 3.42
N GLY A 228 26.67 58.08 2.35
CA GLY A 228 26.77 58.72 1.03
C GLY A 228 28.09 58.48 0.30
N LEU A 229 28.84 57.45 0.68
CA LEU A 229 30.15 57.10 0.09
C LEU A 229 30.04 56.17 -1.13
N ILE A 230 28.83 55.67 -1.40
CA ILE A 230 28.44 54.80 -2.54
C ILE A 230 26.99 55.11 -2.89
#